data_AF-A0A4Z1KJW0-F1
#
_entry.id   AF-A0A4Z1KJW0-F1
#
_cell.length_a   1.000
_cell.length_b   1.000
_cell.length_c   1.000
_cell.angle_alpha   90.00
_cell.angle_beta   90.00
_cell.angle_gamma   90.00
#
_symmetry.space_group_name_H-M   'P 1'
#
loop_
_entity.id
_entity.type
_entity.pdbx_description
1 polymer ?
#
loop_
_entity_poly.entity_id
_entity_poly.type
_entity_poly.pdbx_seq_one_letter_code
_entity_poly.pdbx_strand_id
1 'polypeptide(L)'
;MERIIAAHPEVAAVLFVGTRRPKGALLVELRNRSEDKDVFLESLWPLVEEENKPVPYIARITRYMILITDEAIPMARSVKGTIERRGTVRLYEQKLDVLSAVHA
;
A
#
# COMPACT_ATOMS: atom_id res chain seq x y z
N MET A 1 6.68 9.10 -1.52
CA MET A 1 5.79 8.16 -0.79
C MET A 1 6.36 6.74 -0.71
N GLU A 2 6.41 5.97 -1.80
CA GLU A 2 6.86 4.55 -1.76
C GLU A 2 8.25 4.37 -1.12
N ARG A 3 9.25 5.18 -1.52
CA ARG A 3 10.62 5.07 -1.00
C ARG A 3 10.70 5.20 0.52
N ILE A 4 9.91 6.10 1.08
CA ILE A 4 9.94 6.42 2.50
C ILE A 4 9.22 5.32 3.28
N ILE A 5 8.04 4.88 2.81
CA ILE A 5 7.33 3.74 3.40
C ILE A 5 8.14 2.44 3.32
N ALA A 6 8.86 2.22 2.22
CA ALA A 6 9.74 1.05 2.05
C ALA A 6 10.90 1.00 3.07
N ALA A 7 11.26 2.13 3.70
CA ALA A 7 12.29 2.18 4.72
C ALA A 7 11.78 1.75 6.11
N HIS A 8 10.47 1.61 6.29
CA HIS A 8 9.89 1.13 7.53
C HIS A 8 10.34 -0.33 7.81
N PRO A 9 10.78 -0.67 9.03
CA PRO A 9 11.42 -1.96 9.32
C PRO A 9 10.50 -3.15 9.05
N GLU A 10 9.20 -3.00 9.26
CA GLU A 10 8.19 -4.04 9.04
C GLU A 10 7.74 -4.16 7.57
N VAL A 11 8.13 -3.23 6.69
CA VAL A 11 7.72 -3.24 5.27
C VAL A 11 8.69 -4.07 4.43
N ALA A 12 8.16 -5.05 3.71
CA ALA A 12 8.89 -5.85 2.72
C ALA A 12 8.82 -5.21 1.34
N ALA A 13 7.65 -4.70 0.97
CA ALA A 13 7.42 -4.00 -0.29
C ALA A 13 6.22 -3.06 -0.17
N VAL A 14 6.20 -2.00 -0.96
CA VAL A 14 5.08 -1.06 -1.05
C VAL A 14 4.86 -0.63 -2.48
N LEU A 15 3.60 -0.50 -2.87
CA LEU A 15 3.18 0.04 -4.14
C LEU A 15 2.08 1.08 -3.93
N PHE A 16 2.30 2.29 -4.42
CA PHE A 16 1.27 3.27 -4.66
C PHE A 16 0.47 2.92 -5.91
N VAL A 17 -0.85 2.98 -5.80
CA VAL A 17 -1.80 2.67 -6.86
C VAL A 17 -2.79 3.82 -6.99
N GLY A 18 -2.66 4.63 -8.04
CA GLY A 18 -3.59 5.75 -8.31
C GLY A 18 -4.12 5.82 -9.75
N THR A 19 -3.58 5.02 -10.67
CA THR A 19 -4.01 5.07 -12.07
C THR A 19 -5.42 4.52 -12.23
N ARG A 20 -6.30 5.27 -12.90
CA ARG A 20 -7.73 4.93 -13.13
C ARG A 20 -8.59 4.83 -11.86
N ARG A 21 -8.18 5.47 -10.77
CA ARG A 21 -8.95 5.54 -9.52
C ARG A 21 -9.12 6.99 -9.07
N PRO A 22 -10.25 7.38 -8.47
CA PRO A 22 -10.48 8.74 -7.98
C PRO A 22 -9.54 9.13 -6.84
N LYS A 23 -9.13 8.16 -6.01
CA LYS A 23 -8.16 8.33 -4.93
C LYS A 23 -7.04 7.32 -5.06
N GLY A 24 -5.82 7.74 -4.69
CA GLY A 24 -4.68 6.85 -4.59
C GLY A 24 -4.80 5.90 -3.39
N ALA A 25 -4.24 4.70 -3.53
CA ALA A 25 -4.12 3.71 -2.46
C ALA A 25 -2.65 3.31 -2.27
N LEU A 26 -2.30 2.85 -1.09
CA LEU A 26 -1.04 2.17 -0.80
C LEU A 26 -1.31 0.68 -0.61
N LEU A 27 -0.66 -0.17 -1.40
CA LEU A 27 -0.60 -1.60 -1.15
C LEU A 27 0.73 -1.91 -0.46
N VAL A 28 0.68 -2.51 0.72
CA VAL A 28 1.86 -2.75 1.57
C VAL A 28 1.98 -4.24 1.89
N GLU A 29 3.16 -4.79 1.63
CA GLU A 29 3.53 -6.14 2.02
C GLU A 29 4.43 -6.09 3.25
N LEU A 30 4.06 -6.83 4.31
CA LEU A 30 4.83 -6.92 5.55
C LEU A 30 5.95 -7.95 5.45
N ARG A 31 7.06 -7.69 6.16
CA ARG A 31 8.15 -8.67 6.32
C ARG A 31 7.73 -9.82 7.21
N ASN A 32 7.15 -9.49 8.37
CA ASN A 32 6.58 -10.47 9.26
C ASN A 32 5.06 -10.49 9.10
N ARG A 33 4.52 -11.67 8.84
CA ARG A 33 3.12 -11.87 8.52
C ARG A 33 2.25 -12.03 9.76
N SER A 34 2.84 -12.45 10.88
CA SER A 34 2.17 -12.59 12.18
C SER A 34 1.93 -11.26 12.90
N GLU A 35 2.32 -10.13 12.29
CA GLU A 35 2.18 -8.80 12.89
C GLU A 35 0.70 -8.40 12.92
N ASP A 36 0.28 -7.78 14.03
CA ASP A 36 -1.06 -7.20 14.11
C ASP A 36 -1.16 -6.04 13.12
N LYS A 37 -2.07 -6.16 12.16
CA LYS A 37 -2.27 -5.18 11.09
C LYS A 37 -2.63 -3.80 11.63
N ASP A 38 -3.37 -3.74 12.74
CA ASP A 38 -3.79 -2.46 13.31
C ASP A 38 -2.60 -1.76 13.99
N VAL A 39 -1.79 -2.52 14.72
CA VAL A 39 -0.54 -2.03 15.32
C VAL A 39 0.43 -1.55 14.25
N PHE A 40 0.60 -2.31 13.17
CA PHE A 40 1.41 -1.89 12.03
C PHE A 40 0.86 -0.60 11.37
N LEU A 41 -0.46 -0.48 11.21
CA LEU A 41 -1.04 0.75 10.65
C LEU A 41 -0.80 1.95 11.56
N GLU A 42 -0.79 1.77 12.88
CA GLU A 42 -0.43 2.84 13.83
C GLU A 42 1.03 3.26 13.71
N SER A 43 1.95 2.31 13.54
CA SER A 43 3.38 2.62 13.35
C SER A 43 3.67 3.27 11.99
N LEU A 44 2.97 2.84 10.94
CA LEU A 44 3.11 3.38 9.59
C LEU A 44 2.47 4.77 9.42
N TRP A 45 1.35 5.04 10.08
CA TRP A 45 0.53 6.23 9.82
C TRP A 45 1.29 7.56 9.92
N PRO A 46 2.12 7.83 10.95
CA PRO A 46 2.90 9.07 11.04
C PRO A 46 3.78 9.31 9.81
N LEU A 47 4.36 8.24 9.25
CA LEU A 47 5.20 8.31 8.07
C LEU A 47 4.39 8.70 6.82
N VAL A 48 3.17 8.19 6.70
CA VAL A 48 2.24 8.55 5.62
C VAL A 48 1.77 10.00 5.78
N GLU A 49 1.53 10.46 7.01
CA GLU A 49 1.17 11.86 7.27
C GLU A 49 2.29 12.83 6.86
N GLU A 50 3.55 12.51 7.17
CA GLU A 50 4.70 13.28 6.70
C GLU A 50 4.75 13.34 5.17
N GLU A 51 4.55 12.22 4.49
CA GLU A 51 4.55 12.15 3.01
C GLU A 51 3.34 12.86 2.38
N ASN A 52 2.24 13.00 3.12
CA ASN A 52 1.05 13.72 2.68
C ASN A 52 1.18 15.24 2.78
N LYS A 53 2.10 15.78 3.60
CA LYS A 53 2.30 17.24 3.78
C LYS A 53 2.47 17.98 2.44
N PRO A 54 3.37 17.57 1.52
CA PRO A 54 3.55 18.25 0.24
C PRO A 54 2.45 17.93 -0.79
N VAL A 55 1.55 16.99 -0.50
CA VAL A 55 0.50 16.54 -1.43
C VAL A 55 -0.76 17.39 -1.25
N PRO A 56 -1.41 17.84 -2.35
CA PRO A 56 -2.70 18.54 -2.27
C PRO A 56 -3.73 17.73 -1.50
N TYR A 57 -4.59 18.39 -0.71
CA TYR A 57 -5.56 17.72 0.17
C TYR A 57 -6.37 16.61 -0.51
N ILE A 58 -6.85 16.86 -1.73
CA ILE A 58 -7.64 15.90 -2.52
C ILE A 58 -6.86 14.65 -2.97
N ALA A 59 -5.53 14.71 -2.99
CA ALA A 59 -4.65 13.64 -3.45
C ALA A 59 -3.90 12.93 -2.31
N ARG A 60 -4.14 13.33 -1.05
CA ARG A 60 -3.51 12.70 0.13
C ARG A 60 -4.04 11.27 0.33
N ILE A 61 -3.16 10.39 0.77
CA ILE A 61 -3.54 9.05 1.22
C ILE A 61 -4.18 9.14 2.59
N THR A 62 -5.39 8.63 2.74
CA THR A 62 -6.01 8.46 4.05
C THR A 62 -5.67 7.09 4.63
N ARG A 63 -5.81 6.92 5.95
CA ARG A 63 -5.50 5.66 6.64
C ARG A 63 -6.29 4.48 6.05
N TYR A 64 -7.53 4.73 5.65
CA TYR A 64 -8.41 3.74 5.01
C TYR A 64 -8.04 3.41 3.56
N MET A 65 -7.11 4.15 2.94
CA MET A 65 -6.58 3.86 1.60
C MET A 65 -5.27 3.08 1.65
N ILE A 66 -4.92 2.51 2.81
CA ILE A 66 -3.78 1.61 2.99
C ILE A 66 -4.30 0.18 3.05
N LEU A 67 -3.94 -0.63 2.06
CA LEU A 67 -4.27 -2.04 1.95
C LEU A 67 -3.03 -2.88 2.26
N ILE A 68 -3.12 -3.73 3.27
CA ILE A 68 -2.08 -4.72 3.57
C ILE A 68 -2.35 -5.98 2.74
N THR A 69 -1.31 -6.50 2.09
CA THR A 69 -1.40 -7.74 1.29
C THR A 69 -1.81 -8.94 2.14
N ASP A 70 -2.50 -9.90 1.55
CA ASP A 70 -2.75 -11.18 2.20
C ASP A 70 -1.48 -12.04 2.22
N GLU A 71 -1.32 -12.82 3.28
CA GLU A 71 -0.21 -13.75 3.41
C GLU A 71 -0.16 -14.80 2.28
N ALA A 72 -1.33 -15.24 1.85
CA ALA A 72 -1.49 -16.24 0.79
C ALA A 72 -1.21 -15.67 -0.61
N ILE A 73 -1.21 -14.33 -0.76
CA ILE A 73 -1.13 -13.67 -2.06
C ILE A 73 -0.07 -12.55 -1.97
N PRO A 74 1.23 -12.85 -1.85
CA PRO A 74 2.25 -11.79 -1.84
C PRO A 74 2.26 -11.00 -3.15
N MET A 75 2.93 -9.85 -3.16
CA MET A 75 3.15 -9.08 -4.38
C MET A 75 3.90 -9.92 -5.42
N ALA A 76 3.47 -9.76 -6.68
CA ALA A 76 4.10 -10.41 -7.82
C ALA A 76 5.56 -9.98 -7.94
N ARG A 77 6.43 -10.94 -8.23
CA ARG A 77 7.87 -10.74 -8.40
C ARG A 77 8.34 -11.41 -9.67
N SER A 78 9.27 -10.77 -10.35
CA SER A 78 9.94 -11.36 -11.51
C SER A 78 10.88 -12.48 -11.08
N VAL A 79 11.43 -13.21 -12.05
CA VAL A 79 12.44 -14.26 -11.81
C VAL A 79 13.66 -13.72 -11.03
N LYS A 80 13.95 -12.42 -11.13
CA LYS A 80 15.04 -11.74 -10.39
C LYS A 80 14.62 -11.21 -9.00
N GLY A 81 13.40 -11.51 -8.55
CA GLY A 81 12.87 -11.09 -7.25
C GLY A 81 12.37 -9.64 -7.18
N THR A 82 12.47 -8.87 -8.28
CA THR A 82 11.96 -7.49 -8.33
C THR A 82 10.44 -7.47 -8.38
N ILE A 83 9.80 -6.54 -7.66
CA ILE A 83 8.34 -6.37 -7.65
C ILE A 83 7.81 -6.02 -9.05
N GLU A 84 6.83 -6.79 -9.52
CA GLU A 84 6.14 -6.56 -10.77
C GLU A 84 4.85 -5.76 -10.53
N ARG A 85 4.95 -4.43 -10.59
CA ARG A 85 3.81 -3.53 -10.31
C ARG A 85 2.51 -3.93 -11.04
N ARG A 86 2.59 -4.21 -12.35
CA ARG A 86 1.40 -4.60 -13.14
C ARG A 86 0.81 -5.94 -12.70
N GLY A 87 1.68 -6.92 -12.41
CA GLY A 87 1.26 -8.22 -11.90
C GLY A 87 0.56 -8.08 -10.54
N THR A 88 1.15 -7.31 -9.62
CA THR A 88 0.59 -7.07 -8.29
C THR A 88 -0.73 -6.32 -8.35
N VAL A 89 -0.84 -5.26 -9.15
CA VAL A 89 -2.12 -4.53 -9.30
C VAL A 89 -3.21 -5.45 -9.82
N ARG A 90 -2.90 -6.34 -10.77
CA ARG A 90 -3.87 -7.33 -11.29
C ARG A 90 -4.29 -8.35 -10.23
N LEU A 91 -3.35 -8.84 -9.41
CA LEU A 91 -3.66 -9.75 -8.30
C LEU A 91 -4.62 -9.12 -7.28
N TYR A 92 -4.47 -7.81 -7.04
CA TYR A 92 -5.21 -7.07 -6.03
C TYR A 92 -6.34 -6.21 -6.60
N GLU A 93 -6.65 -6.33 -7.88
CA GLU A 93 -7.54 -5.41 -8.60
C GLU A 93 -8.91 -5.32 -7.93
N GLN A 94 -9.52 -6.46 -7.62
CA GLN A 94 -10.81 -6.52 -6.95
C GLN A 94 -10.79 -5.88 -5.56
N LYS A 95 -9.75 -6.11 -4.76
CA LYS A 95 -9.63 -5.50 -3.42
C LYS A 95 -9.44 -3.99 -3.50
N LEU A 96 -8.66 -3.53 -4.47
CA LEU A 96 -8.44 -2.11 -4.73
C LEU A 96 -9.70 -1.42 -5.27
N ASP A 97 -10.51 -2.12 -6.09
CA ASP A 97 -11.81 -1.65 -6.57
C ASP A 97 -12.78 -1.47 -5.41
N VAL A 98 -12.91 -2.48 -4.56
CA VAL A 98 -13.76 -2.42 -3.35
C VAL A 98 -13.30 -1.29 -2.43
N LEU A 99 -12.00 -1.20 -2.13
CA LEU A 99 -11.43 -0.14 -1.29
C LEU A 99 -11.76 1.25 -1.84
N SER A 100 -11.55 1.43 -3.16
CA SER A 100 -11.84 2.69 -3.83
C SER A 100 -13.33 3.01 -3.86
N ALA A 101 -14.23 2.02 -3.95
CA ALA A 101 -15.67 2.25 -3.97
C ALA A 101 -16.22 2.62 -2.59
N VAL A 102 -15.70 1.99 -1.53
CA VAL A 102 -16.11 2.26 -0.14
C VAL A 102 -15.64 3.63 0.34
N HIS A 103 -14.48 4.08 -0.13
CA HIS A 103 -13.84 5.31 0.33
C HIS A 103 -13.71 6.40 -0.77
N ALA A 104 -14.49 6.29 -1.85
CA ALA A 104 -14.53 7.23 -2.97
C ALA A 104 -14.79 8.68 -2.51
#